data_AF-A0A364XXS9-F1
#
_entry.id   AF-A0A364XXS9-F1
#
_cell.length_a   1.000
_cell.length_b   1.000
_cell.length_c   1.000
_cell.angle_alpha   90.00
_cell.angle_beta   90.00
_cell.angle_gamma   90.00
#
_symmetry.space_group_name_H-M   'P 1'
#
loop_
_entity.id
_entity.type
_entity.pdbx_description
1 polymer ?
#
loop_
_entity_poly.entity_id
_entity_poly.type
_entity_poly.pdbx_seq_one_letter_code
_entity_poly.pdbx_strand_id
1 'polypeptide(L)'
;MFRLAILLFVFGFHSAFAQVDSIGFLQWRTGHDAKTAQLIPAEGNDPIVREGNNVWIHVKFNVYEYGEVSFPIDRTTRTDEEAKRVDLSDRKYVKLTYTANQQVILQLRQTGEHGGVHNHVILPPVERPTSIAILLKSFKGGKSMIDLTDVAKFNFAFLSNNKEDGYAELLITQIVLTDHK
;
A
#
# COMPACT_ATOMS: atom_id res chain seq x y z
N MET A 1 65.01 -7.01 -8.00
CA MET A 1 64.06 -7.59 -7.02
C MET A 1 63.51 -6.44 -6.18
N PHE A 2 62.20 -6.25 -6.19
CA PHE A 2 61.31 -5.89 -5.07
C PHE A 2 59.99 -5.40 -5.69
N ARG A 3 58.96 -6.24 -5.57
CA ARG A 3 57.60 -5.99 -6.04
C ARG A 3 56.94 -5.00 -5.06
N LEU A 4 56.42 -3.91 -5.58
CA LEU A 4 55.55 -2.99 -4.84
C LEU A 4 54.16 -3.62 -4.77
N ALA A 5 53.79 -4.16 -3.62
CA ALA A 5 52.44 -4.66 -3.36
C ALA A 5 51.54 -3.46 -3.02
N ILE A 6 50.60 -3.18 -3.91
CA ILE A 6 49.49 -2.27 -3.71
C ILE A 6 48.51 -2.95 -2.76
N LEU A 7 48.37 -2.44 -1.54
CA LEU A 7 47.29 -2.83 -0.63
C LEU A 7 46.12 -1.88 -0.85
N LEU A 8 45.28 -2.22 -1.84
CA LEU A 8 44.00 -1.56 -2.06
C LEU A 8 43.01 -2.18 -1.06
N PHE A 9 42.70 -1.46 0.02
CA PHE A 9 41.55 -1.77 0.85
C PHE A 9 40.27 -1.49 0.05
N VAL A 10 39.80 -2.51 -0.66
CA VAL A 10 38.42 -2.55 -1.13
C VAL A 10 37.57 -2.79 0.11
N PHE A 11 37.03 -1.73 0.70
CA PHE A 11 35.88 -1.84 1.58
C PHE A 11 34.72 -2.34 0.73
N GLY A 12 34.59 -3.67 0.65
CA GLY A 12 33.36 -4.31 0.23
C GLY A 12 32.29 -3.92 1.24
N PHE A 13 31.37 -3.05 0.83
CA PHE A 13 30.06 -2.96 1.46
C PHE A 13 29.37 -4.31 1.25
N HIS A 14 29.70 -5.28 2.10
CA HIS A 14 28.81 -6.36 2.45
C HIS A 14 27.73 -5.74 3.34
N SER A 15 26.77 -5.06 2.72
CA SER A 15 25.49 -4.83 3.36
C SER A 15 24.84 -6.20 3.47
N ALA A 16 25.02 -6.80 4.64
CA ALA A 16 24.34 -8.00 5.08
C ALA A 16 22.85 -7.86 4.77
N PHE A 17 22.31 -8.92 4.17
CA PHE A 17 20.90 -9.09 3.89
C PHE A 17 20.03 -8.74 5.10
N ALA A 18 19.26 -7.67 4.98
CA ALA A 18 18.00 -7.51 5.69
C ALA A 18 16.89 -7.67 4.63
N GLN A 19 16.72 -8.90 4.15
CA GLN A 19 15.48 -9.28 3.49
C GLN A 19 14.50 -9.65 4.60
N VAL A 20 13.35 -8.97 4.65
CA VAL A 20 11.98 -9.48 4.87
C VAL A 20 11.07 -8.30 5.31
N ASP A 21 9.91 -8.20 4.64
CA ASP A 21 8.75 -7.31 4.88
C ASP A 21 8.74 -5.86 4.33
N SER A 22 9.14 -5.62 3.07
CA SER A 22 8.89 -4.31 2.43
C SER A 22 7.40 -4.02 2.21
N ILE A 23 6.52 -5.03 2.15
CA ILE A 23 5.07 -4.80 2.02
C ILE A 23 4.31 -4.95 3.36
N GLY A 24 5.01 -5.21 4.47
CA GLY A 24 4.54 -5.07 5.86
C GLY A 24 3.30 -5.86 6.30
N PHE A 25 2.51 -6.43 5.39
CA PHE A 25 1.20 -7.01 5.63
C PHE A 25 1.03 -8.22 4.72
N LEU A 26 0.63 -9.34 5.32
CA LEU A 26 0.69 -10.66 4.69
C LEU A 26 -0.48 -10.92 3.73
N GLN A 27 -1.52 -10.10 3.78
CA GLN A 27 -2.76 -10.31 3.04
C GLN A 27 -3.14 -9.06 2.30
N TRP A 28 -3.18 -9.17 0.99
CA TRP A 28 -3.68 -8.14 0.10
C TRP A 28 -4.79 -8.72 -0.75
N ARG A 29 -5.83 -7.93 -0.97
CA ARG A 29 -6.98 -8.36 -1.76
C ARG A 29 -7.46 -7.21 -2.64
N THR A 30 -7.70 -7.51 -3.91
CA THR A 30 -8.51 -6.65 -4.75
C THR A 30 -10.00 -6.90 -4.51
N GLY A 31 -10.79 -5.87 -4.76
CA GLY A 31 -12.25 -5.91 -4.79
C GLY A 31 -12.76 -4.81 -5.70
N HIS A 32 -13.93 -5.00 -6.31
CA HIS A 32 -14.48 -4.03 -7.26
C HIS A 32 -15.98 -4.27 -7.48
N ASP A 33 -16.66 -3.29 -8.07
CA ASP A 33 -18.03 -3.48 -8.55
C ASP A 33 -18.06 -4.42 -9.77
N ALA A 34 -19.23 -5.00 -10.06
CA ALA A 34 -19.38 -6.01 -11.11
C ALA A 34 -19.07 -5.53 -12.54
N LYS A 35 -19.10 -4.23 -12.80
CA LYS A 35 -18.82 -3.62 -14.12
C LYS A 35 -17.38 -3.14 -14.25
N THR A 36 -16.70 -2.86 -13.15
CA THR A 36 -15.26 -2.61 -13.14
C THR A 36 -14.52 -3.89 -13.57
N ALA A 37 -13.69 -3.77 -14.60
CA ALA A 37 -12.88 -4.88 -15.07
C ALA A 37 -11.49 -4.83 -14.41
N GLN A 38 -11.14 -5.89 -13.70
CA GLN A 38 -9.78 -6.08 -13.20
C GLN A 38 -8.86 -6.56 -14.32
N LEU A 39 -7.77 -5.83 -14.54
CA LEU A 39 -6.73 -6.17 -15.52
C LEU A 39 -5.52 -6.81 -14.81
N ILE A 40 -5.19 -6.31 -13.61
CA ILE A 40 -4.13 -6.87 -12.76
C ILE A 40 -4.67 -6.92 -11.31
N PRO A 41 -4.62 -8.09 -10.65
CA PRO A 41 -4.18 -9.38 -11.21
C PRO A 41 -5.16 -9.89 -12.29
N ALA A 42 -4.65 -10.59 -13.31
CA ALA A 42 -5.49 -11.08 -14.40
C ALA A 42 -6.46 -12.20 -13.97
N GLU A 43 -6.10 -12.91 -12.89
CA GLU A 43 -6.92 -13.97 -12.28
C GLU A 43 -6.86 -13.84 -10.76
N GLY A 44 -7.97 -14.20 -10.10
CA GLY A 44 -8.08 -14.13 -8.64
C GLY A 44 -8.00 -12.70 -8.11
N ASN A 45 -7.70 -12.58 -6.81
CA ASN A 45 -7.71 -11.30 -6.09
C ASN A 45 -6.40 -11.00 -5.34
N ASP A 46 -5.33 -11.77 -5.56
CA ASP A 46 -4.04 -11.52 -4.90
C ASP A 46 -3.20 -10.58 -5.77
N PRO A 47 -2.99 -9.32 -5.36
CA PRO A 47 -2.23 -8.34 -6.12
C PRO A 47 -0.71 -8.42 -5.85
N ILE A 48 -0.24 -9.35 -5.03
CA ILE A 48 1.18 -9.46 -4.68
C ILE A 48 1.95 -10.05 -5.86
N VAL A 49 2.87 -9.26 -6.40
CA VAL A 49 3.82 -9.69 -7.43
C VAL A 49 5.15 -10.05 -6.78
N ARG A 50 5.74 -11.16 -7.20
CA ARG A 50 7.03 -11.68 -6.74
C ARG A 50 7.94 -11.90 -7.93
N GLU A 51 9.06 -11.17 -7.98
CA GLU A 51 10.08 -11.34 -9.02
C GLU A 51 11.47 -11.38 -8.37
N GLY A 52 12.09 -12.56 -8.39
CA GLY A 52 13.33 -12.80 -7.65
C GLY A 52 13.16 -12.51 -6.16
N ASN A 53 13.97 -11.61 -5.61
CA ASN A 53 13.90 -11.18 -4.21
C ASN A 53 13.00 -9.95 -3.99
N ASN A 54 12.39 -9.43 -5.06
CA ASN A 54 11.54 -8.25 -4.99
C ASN A 54 10.08 -8.67 -4.82
N VAL A 55 9.37 -7.95 -3.96
CA VAL A 55 7.93 -8.15 -3.71
C VAL A 55 7.27 -6.78 -3.73
N TRP A 56 6.17 -6.63 -4.47
CA TRP A 56 5.36 -5.41 -4.50
C TRP A 56 3.87 -5.73 -4.72
N ILE A 57 3.02 -4.73 -4.55
CA ILE A 57 1.60 -4.80 -4.88
C ILE A 57 1.39 -4.13 -6.22
N HIS A 58 0.68 -4.78 -7.13
CA HIS A 58 0.35 -4.22 -8.43
C HIS A 58 -1.12 -4.45 -8.72
N VAL A 59 -1.84 -3.36 -8.98
CA VAL A 59 -3.25 -3.44 -9.39
C VAL A 59 -3.51 -2.54 -10.56
N LYS A 60 -4.38 -3.03 -11.45
CA LYS A 60 -4.82 -2.31 -12.64
C LYS A 60 -6.28 -2.60 -12.90
N PHE A 61 -7.08 -1.57 -13.08
CA PHE A 61 -8.52 -1.68 -13.32
C PHE A 61 -8.94 -0.81 -14.49
N ASN A 62 -9.89 -1.27 -15.28
CA ASN A 62 -10.77 -0.40 -16.05
C ASN A 62 -12.01 -0.13 -15.21
N VAL A 63 -11.98 0.99 -14.49
CA VAL A 63 -12.94 1.37 -13.46
C VAL A 63 -14.24 1.89 -14.08
N TYR A 64 -15.37 1.35 -13.63
CA TYR A 64 -16.70 1.90 -13.91
C TYR A 64 -17.15 2.83 -12.77
N GLU A 65 -17.29 2.30 -11.56
CA GLU A 65 -17.67 3.07 -10.37
C GLU A 65 -16.65 2.89 -9.24
N TYR A 66 -16.14 1.66 -9.06
CA TYR A 66 -15.33 1.30 -7.91
C TYR A 66 -14.40 0.13 -8.18
N GLY A 67 -13.11 0.36 -7.94
CA GLY A 67 -12.12 -0.68 -7.69
C GLY A 67 -11.36 -0.38 -6.40
N GLU A 68 -10.80 -1.40 -5.77
CA GLU A 68 -9.93 -1.24 -4.62
C GLU A 68 -8.85 -2.32 -4.53
N VAL A 69 -7.81 -1.97 -3.77
CA VAL A 69 -6.93 -2.94 -3.14
C VAL A 69 -6.83 -2.65 -1.65
N SER A 70 -6.95 -3.68 -0.81
CA SER A 70 -6.96 -3.52 0.64
C SER A 70 -6.10 -4.55 1.34
N PHE A 71 -5.72 -4.23 2.58
CA PHE A 71 -5.00 -5.13 3.47
C PHE A 71 -5.41 -4.88 4.94
N PRO A 72 -5.63 -5.93 5.74
CA PRO A 72 -5.85 -5.78 7.17
C PRO A 72 -4.56 -5.34 7.87
N ILE A 73 -4.69 -4.50 8.89
CA ILE A 73 -3.54 -4.04 9.68
C ILE A 73 -3.06 -5.16 10.61
N ASP A 74 -3.98 -5.89 11.23
CA ASP A 74 -3.65 -7.06 12.03
C ASP A 74 -3.22 -8.22 11.12
N ARG A 75 -1.95 -8.62 11.22
CA ARG A 75 -1.35 -9.71 10.43
C ARG A 75 -1.94 -11.09 10.72
N THR A 76 -2.66 -11.25 11.83
CA THR A 76 -3.36 -12.47 12.23
C THR A 76 -4.78 -12.55 11.70
N THR A 77 -5.28 -11.48 11.06
CA THR A 77 -6.56 -11.52 10.34
C THR A 77 -6.48 -12.64 9.30
N ARG A 78 -7.46 -13.55 9.28
CA ARG A 78 -7.58 -14.58 8.25
C ARG A 78 -8.26 -14.02 7.01
N THR A 79 -8.03 -14.67 5.87
CA THR A 79 -8.60 -14.19 4.59
C THR A 79 -10.12 -14.34 4.49
N ASP A 80 -10.73 -15.15 5.35
CA ASP A 80 -12.17 -15.48 5.37
C ASP A 80 -12.93 -14.74 6.49
N GLU A 81 -12.26 -13.90 7.27
CA GLU A 81 -12.87 -13.13 8.36
C GLU A 81 -12.83 -11.62 8.09
N GLU A 82 -13.63 -10.88 8.85
CA GLU A 82 -13.52 -9.43 8.88
C GLU A 82 -12.17 -9.01 9.46
N ALA A 83 -11.63 -7.89 8.97
CA ALA A 83 -10.39 -7.32 9.50
C ALA A 83 -10.52 -7.03 11.00
N LYS A 84 -9.56 -7.55 11.77
CA LYS A 84 -9.53 -7.36 13.22
C LYS A 84 -9.17 -5.92 13.57
N ARG A 85 -9.72 -5.46 14.69
CA ARG A 85 -9.39 -4.18 15.31
C ARG A 85 -7.92 -4.13 15.72
N VAL A 86 -7.29 -2.99 15.46
CA VAL A 86 -5.94 -2.63 15.86
C VAL A 86 -5.96 -1.25 16.51
N ASP A 87 -5.16 -1.09 17.57
CA ASP A 87 -4.85 0.20 18.16
C ASP A 87 -3.55 0.75 17.53
N LEU A 88 -3.68 1.87 16.82
CA LEU A 88 -2.57 2.63 16.21
C LEU A 88 -2.31 3.96 16.94
N SER A 89 -2.79 4.14 18.17
CA SER A 89 -2.58 5.36 18.94
C SER A 89 -1.11 5.65 19.25
N ASP A 90 -0.25 4.63 19.24
CA ASP A 90 1.21 4.74 19.37
C ASP A 90 1.91 5.14 18.06
N ARG A 91 1.21 5.11 16.92
CA ARG A 91 1.72 5.49 15.59
C ARG A 91 1.28 6.89 15.22
N LYS A 92 2.10 7.56 14.41
CA LYS A 92 1.81 8.91 13.90
C LYS A 92 1.65 8.95 12.40
N TYR A 93 2.43 8.15 11.68
CA TYR A 93 2.51 8.20 10.23
C TYR A 93 2.30 6.83 9.60
N VAL A 94 1.74 6.85 8.41
CA VAL A 94 1.91 5.79 7.42
C VAL A 94 2.88 6.30 6.35
N LYS A 95 3.99 5.59 6.18
CA LYS A 95 4.97 5.81 5.11
C LYS A 95 4.63 4.89 3.95
N LEU A 96 4.58 5.44 2.75
CA LEU A 96 4.18 4.74 1.54
C LEU A 96 5.15 5.08 0.41
N THR A 97 5.65 4.07 -0.30
CA THR A 97 6.36 4.24 -1.57
C THR A 97 5.53 3.64 -2.69
N TYR A 98 5.15 4.46 -3.67
CA TYR A 98 4.23 4.04 -4.73
C TYR A 98 4.47 4.74 -6.08
N THR A 99 3.89 4.18 -7.13
CA THR A 99 3.57 4.87 -8.40
C THR A 99 2.08 4.76 -8.68
N ALA A 100 1.50 5.78 -9.30
CA ALA A 100 0.11 5.77 -9.75
C ALA A 100 -0.05 6.66 -10.96
N ASN A 101 -0.82 6.21 -11.94
CA ASN A 101 -1.09 6.99 -13.16
C ASN A 101 -2.22 8.02 -12.98
N GLN A 102 -2.94 7.97 -11.86
CA GLN A 102 -3.96 8.96 -11.51
C GLN A 102 -4.05 9.12 -9.99
N GLN A 103 -4.99 9.95 -9.54
CA GLN A 103 -5.28 10.07 -8.11
C GLN A 103 -5.82 8.75 -7.55
N VAL A 104 -5.36 8.40 -6.35
CA VAL A 104 -5.82 7.22 -5.60
C VAL A 104 -6.31 7.68 -4.23
N ILE A 105 -7.43 7.15 -3.77
CA ILE A 105 -7.96 7.48 -2.44
C ILE A 105 -7.45 6.45 -1.44
N LEU A 106 -6.56 6.85 -0.55
CA LEU A 106 -6.12 6.01 0.55
C LEU A 106 -7.05 6.20 1.75
N GLN A 107 -7.83 5.18 2.05
CA GLN A 107 -8.78 5.12 3.15
C GLN A 107 -8.17 4.36 4.33
N LEU A 108 -8.47 4.82 5.54
CA LEU A 108 -8.24 4.10 6.79
C LEU A 108 -9.61 3.78 7.38
N ARG A 109 -9.91 2.49 7.53
CA ARG A 109 -11.24 2.02 7.90
C ARG A 109 -11.27 1.59 9.36
N GLN A 110 -12.32 1.99 10.05
CA GLN A 110 -12.66 1.53 11.38
C GLN A 110 -13.39 0.17 11.32
N THR A 111 -13.32 -0.60 12.41
CA THR A 111 -13.92 -1.94 12.50
C THR A 111 -15.45 -1.87 12.38
N GLY A 112 -16.09 -2.82 11.69
CA GLY A 112 -17.55 -2.87 11.55
C GLY A 112 -18.17 -1.78 10.65
N GLU A 113 -17.37 -0.85 10.13
CA GLU A 113 -17.85 0.15 9.17
C GLU A 113 -17.88 -0.41 7.76
N HIS A 114 -19.09 -0.68 7.25
CA HIS A 114 -19.31 -1.12 5.87
C HIS A 114 -20.02 -0.05 5.03
N GLY A 115 -19.53 0.16 3.81
CA GLY A 115 -20.10 1.12 2.85
C GLY A 115 -19.98 2.59 3.27
N GLY A 116 -20.31 3.48 2.33
CA GLY A 116 -20.28 4.93 2.54
C GLY A 116 -18.89 5.54 2.42
N VAL A 117 -18.76 6.79 2.90
CA VAL A 117 -17.49 7.54 2.86
C VAL A 117 -16.67 7.22 4.10
N HIS A 118 -15.43 6.81 3.90
CA HIS A 118 -14.46 6.50 4.96
C HIS A 118 -13.46 7.65 5.15
N ASN A 119 -12.81 7.70 6.31
CA ASN A 119 -11.69 8.62 6.54
C ASN A 119 -10.57 8.32 5.54
N HIS A 120 -10.17 9.34 4.79
CA HIS A 120 -9.23 9.15 3.69
C HIS A 120 -8.30 10.35 3.50
N VAL A 121 -7.30 10.12 2.68
CA VAL A 121 -6.47 11.14 2.02
C VAL A 121 -6.44 10.85 0.52
N ILE A 122 -6.17 11.89 -0.27
CA ILE A 122 -6.01 11.76 -1.72
C ILE A 122 -4.52 11.70 -2.01
N LEU A 123 -4.09 10.63 -2.68
CA LEU A 123 -2.74 10.45 -3.18
C LEU A 123 -2.67 11.00 -4.61
N PRO A 124 -1.71 11.89 -4.92
CA PRO A 124 -1.54 12.38 -6.29
C PRO A 124 -1.01 11.27 -7.22
N PRO A 125 -1.21 11.40 -8.54
CA PRO A 125 -0.47 10.62 -9.52
C PRO A 125 1.03 10.91 -9.39
N VAL A 126 1.84 9.86 -9.51
CA VAL A 126 3.30 9.94 -9.51
C VAL A 126 3.87 8.88 -10.46
N GLU A 127 4.60 9.34 -11.47
CA GLU A 127 5.16 8.48 -12.55
C GLU A 127 6.40 7.69 -12.12
N ARG A 128 7.04 8.10 -11.02
CA ARG A 128 8.25 7.48 -10.49
C ARG A 128 8.03 7.06 -9.04
N PRO A 129 8.67 5.97 -8.57
CA PRO A 129 8.54 5.51 -7.20
C PRO A 129 8.82 6.66 -6.22
N THR A 130 7.78 7.08 -5.51
CA THR A 130 7.83 8.26 -4.63
C THR A 130 7.44 7.85 -3.22
N SER A 131 8.29 8.20 -2.25
CA SER A 131 8.02 7.99 -0.84
C SER A 131 7.33 9.21 -0.21
N ILE A 132 6.22 8.98 0.47
CA ILE A 132 5.49 9.99 1.23
C ILE A 132 5.24 9.51 2.65
N ALA A 133 5.15 10.46 3.59
CA ALA A 133 4.76 10.23 4.98
C ALA A 133 3.47 10.97 5.27
N ILE A 134 2.41 10.24 5.59
CA ILE A 134 1.07 10.77 5.80
C ILE A 134 0.75 10.68 7.29
N LEU A 135 0.34 11.79 7.90
CA LEU A 135 -0.09 11.82 9.30
C LEU A 135 -1.41 11.06 9.45
N LEU A 136 -1.50 10.06 10.32
CA LEU A 136 -2.72 9.26 10.51
C LEU A 136 -3.93 10.13 10.90
N LYS A 137 -3.71 11.17 11.70
CA LYS A 137 -4.75 12.13 12.08
C LYS A 137 -5.26 13.02 10.94
N SER A 138 -4.60 13.02 9.76
CA SER A 138 -5.10 13.78 8.60
C SER A 138 -6.19 13.05 7.81
N PHE A 139 -6.44 11.77 8.10
CA PHE A 139 -7.50 10.99 7.47
C PHE A 139 -8.87 11.51 7.92
N LYS A 140 -9.64 12.04 6.96
CA LYS A 140 -10.92 12.75 7.22
C LYS A 140 -11.95 12.44 6.13
N GLY A 141 -13.16 12.96 6.30
CA GLY A 141 -14.26 12.77 5.35
C GLY A 141 -15.17 11.59 5.65
N GLY A 142 -14.83 10.75 6.64
CA GLY A 142 -15.74 9.75 7.19
C GLY A 142 -16.88 10.37 8.01
N LYS A 143 -17.83 9.53 8.44
CA LYS A 143 -18.97 9.97 9.27
C LYS A 143 -18.52 10.53 10.62
N SER A 144 -17.45 9.97 11.17
CA SER A 144 -16.80 10.39 12.41
C SER A 144 -15.35 10.82 12.16
N MET A 145 -14.78 11.50 13.15
CA MET A 145 -13.33 11.66 13.21
C MET A 145 -12.68 10.29 13.38
N ILE A 146 -11.50 10.12 12.79
CA ILE A 146 -10.77 8.86 12.88
C ILE A 146 -10.41 8.55 14.34
N ASP A 147 -10.86 7.40 14.84
CA ASP A 147 -10.43 6.84 16.11
C ASP A 147 -9.27 5.86 15.88
N LEU A 148 -8.04 6.28 16.20
CA LEU A 148 -6.86 5.43 16.02
C LEU A 148 -6.81 4.26 16.99
N THR A 149 -7.62 4.23 18.05
CA THR A 149 -7.73 3.06 18.92
C THR A 149 -8.60 1.96 18.31
N ASP A 150 -9.33 2.26 17.23
CA ASP A 150 -10.24 1.34 16.55
C ASP A 150 -10.14 1.47 15.02
N VAL A 151 -9.07 0.91 14.46
CA VAL A 151 -8.89 0.77 13.01
C VAL A 151 -8.68 -0.68 12.62
N ALA A 152 -9.05 -1.05 11.40
CA ALA A 152 -9.02 -2.45 10.98
C ALA A 152 -8.15 -2.67 9.73
N LYS A 153 -8.29 -1.80 8.72
CA LYS A 153 -7.63 -1.98 7.43
C LYS A 153 -7.39 -0.67 6.68
N PHE A 154 -6.46 -0.72 5.73
CA PHE A 154 -6.33 0.30 4.71
C PHE A 154 -6.91 -0.19 3.38
N ASN A 155 -7.55 0.74 2.65
CA ASN A 155 -8.05 0.50 1.31
C ASN A 155 -7.51 1.60 0.38
N PHE A 156 -6.95 1.22 -0.77
CA PHE A 156 -6.66 2.12 -1.88
C PHE A 156 -7.80 2.01 -2.87
N ALA A 157 -8.65 3.03 -2.94
CA ALA A 157 -9.82 3.06 -3.79
C ALA A 157 -9.55 3.83 -5.10
N PHE A 158 -10.12 3.32 -6.18
CA PHE A 158 -10.12 3.87 -7.53
C PHE A 158 -11.56 4.15 -7.92
N LEU A 159 -11.87 5.42 -8.21
CA LEU A 159 -13.23 5.87 -8.56
C LEU A 159 -13.36 6.28 -10.03
N SER A 160 -12.27 6.26 -10.78
CA SER A 160 -12.22 6.64 -12.19
C SER A 160 -11.05 5.97 -12.88
N ASN A 161 -10.98 6.10 -14.20
CA ASN A 161 -9.79 5.81 -14.98
C ASN A 161 -8.95 7.07 -15.20
N ASN A 162 -7.64 6.89 -15.42
CA ASN A 162 -6.87 7.91 -16.09
C ASN A 162 -7.46 8.14 -17.50
N LYS A 163 -7.64 9.41 -17.89
CA LYS A 163 -8.30 9.77 -19.16
C LYS A 163 -7.48 9.44 -20.40
N GLU A 164 -6.16 9.44 -20.28
CA GLU A 164 -5.22 9.21 -21.38
C GLU A 164 -4.92 7.71 -21.53
N ASP A 165 -4.61 7.03 -20.42
CA ASP A 165 -4.30 5.61 -20.42
C ASP A 165 -5.53 4.70 -20.57
N GLY A 166 -6.71 5.20 -20.17
CA GLY A 166 -7.96 4.43 -20.18
C GLY A 166 -8.11 3.42 -19.04
N TYR A 167 -7.22 3.46 -18.05
CA TYR A 167 -7.28 2.59 -16.87
C TYR A 167 -6.73 3.28 -15.61
N ALA A 168 -7.02 2.70 -14.46
CA ALA A 168 -6.39 2.97 -13.18
C ALA A 168 -5.25 2.01 -12.91
N GLU A 169 -4.10 2.50 -12.48
CA GLU A 169 -2.96 1.65 -12.08
C GLU A 169 -2.27 2.20 -10.83
N LEU A 170 -1.90 1.28 -9.94
CA LEU A 170 -1.17 1.54 -8.71
C LEU A 170 -0.16 0.43 -8.49
N LEU A 171 1.07 0.83 -8.17
CA LEU A 171 2.13 -0.05 -7.71
C LEU A 171 2.64 0.42 -6.36
N ILE A 172 2.66 -0.45 -5.36
CA ILE A 172 3.14 -0.14 -4.00
C ILE A 172 4.34 -1.04 -3.71
N THR A 173 5.49 -0.42 -3.47
CA THR A 173 6.72 -1.15 -3.14
C THR A 173 7.02 -1.13 -1.65
N GLN A 174 6.45 -0.17 -0.91
CA GLN A 174 6.65 -0.09 0.53
C GLN A 174 5.47 0.51 1.26
N ILE A 175 5.08 -0.08 2.39
CA ILE A 175 4.19 0.56 3.36
C ILE A 175 4.61 0.24 4.81
N VAL A 176 4.70 1.27 5.66
CA VAL A 176 5.19 1.15 7.04
C VAL A 176 4.40 2.07 7.97
N LEU A 177 3.96 1.55 9.12
CA LEU A 177 3.42 2.35 10.22
C LEU A 177 4.53 2.74 11.19
N THR A 178 4.63 4.02 11.52
CA THR A 178 5.74 4.54 12.34
C THR A 178 5.31 5.78 13.13
N ASP A 179 6.05 6.09 14.19
CA ASP A 179 5.95 7.31 14.99
C ASP A 179 6.81 8.46 14.45
N HIS A 180 7.69 8.21 13.47
CA HIS A 180 8.59 9.18 12.87
C HIS A 180 8.20 9.56 11.43
N LYS A 181 8.45 10.80 11.03
CA LYS A 181 8.25 11.27 9.66
C LYS A 181 9.26 10.67 8.69
#